data_AF-A0A7C1QJ75-F1
#
_entry.id   AF-A0A7C1QJ75-F1
#
_cell.length_a   1.000
_cell.length_b   1.000
_cell.length_c   1.000
_cell.angle_alpha   90.00
_cell.angle_beta   90.00
_cell.angle_gamma   90.00
#
_symmetry.space_group_name_H-M   'P 1'
#
loop_
_entity.id
_entity.type
_entity.pdbx_description
1 polymer ?
#
loop_
_entity_poly.entity_id
_entity_poly.type
_entity_poly.pdbx_seq_one_letter_code
_entity_poly.pdbx_strand_id
1 'polypeptide(L)'
;MYDVVISGAGPAGSKCAEVLSKRGFKVALIDRDTSWRKPCGGAVHSRIFKYYPQLRNAKFHQISGIAMYSADYHQFKYKWKDTRYYGITVDRLEFDNFLRNIAIDAGAELFDKNLSIDFVTRNKRRIGIKTKYANETKEYLGKIIIVGDGINSKLLNKLGLRKNIEELMFAKCAIMEGENNLNEDFMSIFFKSYKGYGWIFPLSDNKFNIGCGSMGKDHLKYNLNSIYTDFIKDSEIQNYIPRSDYK
;
A
#
# COMPACT_ATOMS: atom_id res chain seq x y z
N MET A 1 -12.43 16.63 21.78
CA MET A 1 -13.12 15.33 21.94
C MET A 1 -13.73 14.96 20.61
N TYR A 2 -13.62 13.69 20.21
CA TYR A 2 -14.10 13.16 18.93
C TYR A 2 -15.24 12.16 19.17
N ASP A 3 -16.00 11.86 18.13
CA ASP A 3 -16.89 10.70 18.15
C ASP A 3 -16.08 9.43 17.88
N VAL A 4 -15.18 9.50 16.90
CA VAL A 4 -14.35 8.36 16.47
C VAL A 4 -12.88 8.78 16.39
N VAL A 5 -12.01 7.94 16.94
CA VAL A 5 -10.55 8.07 16.79
C VAL A 5 -10.04 6.89 15.98
N ILE A 6 -9.36 7.16 14.87
CA ILE A 6 -8.85 6.16 13.93
C ILE A 6 -7.32 6.19 13.99
N SER A 7 -6.70 5.03 14.25
CA SER A 7 -5.24 4.86 14.18
C SER A 7 -4.85 4.27 12.82
N GLY A 8 -4.05 5.01 12.07
CA GLY A 8 -3.60 4.70 10.71
C GLY A 8 -4.38 5.46 9.65
N ALA A 9 -3.69 6.21 8.80
CA ALA A 9 -4.23 6.98 7.67
C ALA A 9 -3.83 6.41 6.29
N GLY A 10 -3.52 5.11 6.24
CA GLY A 10 -3.46 4.38 4.97
C GLY A 10 -4.86 4.21 4.34
N PRO A 11 -5.00 3.46 3.24
CA PRO A 11 -6.25 3.36 2.48
C PRO A 11 -7.48 2.96 3.31
N ALA A 12 -7.32 2.01 4.23
CA ALA A 12 -8.42 1.54 5.08
C ALA A 12 -8.89 2.62 6.07
N GLY A 13 -7.95 3.26 6.77
CA GLY A 13 -8.26 4.31 7.74
C GLY A 13 -8.82 5.57 7.07
N SER A 14 -8.25 5.98 5.95
CA SER A 14 -8.73 7.11 5.16
C SER A 14 -10.13 6.87 4.60
N LYS A 15 -10.45 5.66 4.09
CA LYS A 15 -11.84 5.34 3.69
C LYS A 15 -12.80 5.39 4.86
N CYS A 16 -12.40 4.83 6.01
CA CYS A 16 -13.22 4.83 7.20
C CYS A 16 -13.52 6.26 7.68
N ALA A 17 -12.49 7.11 7.71
CA ALA A 17 -12.60 8.52 8.07
C ALA A 17 -13.54 9.27 7.11
N GLU A 18 -13.36 9.13 5.79
CA GLU A 18 -14.25 9.74 4.79
C GLU A 18 -15.72 9.36 5.04
N VAL A 19 -15.99 8.07 5.22
CA VAL A 19 -17.34 7.51 5.36
C VAL A 19 -18.04 8.01 6.63
N LEU A 20 -17.28 8.20 7.72
CA LEU A 20 -17.79 8.70 8.99
C LEU A 20 -17.96 10.22 8.98
N SER A 21 -16.99 10.96 8.46
CA SER A 21 -17.08 12.43 8.39
C SER A 21 -18.22 12.89 7.48
N LYS A 22 -18.46 12.20 6.35
CA LYS A 22 -19.64 12.46 5.48
C LYS A 22 -20.99 12.24 6.18
N ARG A 23 -21.02 11.50 7.29
CA ARG A 23 -22.21 11.30 8.13
C ARG A 23 -22.30 12.30 9.28
N GLY A 24 -21.41 13.27 9.35
CA GLY A 24 -21.40 14.33 10.36
C GLY A 24 -20.72 13.95 11.69
N PHE A 25 -20.01 12.81 11.75
CA PHE A 25 -19.24 12.46 12.94
C PHE A 25 -17.95 13.28 13.03
N LYS A 26 -17.57 13.68 14.25
CA LYS A 26 -16.26 14.31 14.48
C LYS A 26 -15.16 13.24 14.55
N VAL A 27 -14.33 13.15 13.52
CA VAL A 27 -13.32 12.08 13.36
C VAL A 27 -11.90 12.62 13.52
N ALA A 28 -11.11 11.98 14.38
CA ALA A 28 -9.66 12.14 14.42
C ALA A 28 -8.99 10.99 13.66
N LEU A 29 -8.22 11.31 12.62
CA LEU A 29 -7.44 10.36 11.84
C LEU A 29 -5.97 10.53 12.20
N ILE A 30 -5.35 9.53 12.83
CA ILE A 30 -4.00 9.63 13.38
C ILE A 30 -3.05 8.81 12.53
N ASP A 31 -1.91 9.36 12.13
CA ASP A 31 -0.83 8.61 11.49
C ASP A 31 0.53 9.00 12.04
N ARG A 32 1.48 8.06 11.99
CA ARG A 32 2.85 8.27 12.44
C ARG A 32 3.68 9.05 11.41
N ASP A 33 3.39 8.88 10.13
CA ASP A 33 4.18 9.45 9.04
C ASP A 33 3.42 9.41 7.72
N THR A 34 2.83 10.54 7.34
CA THR A 34 2.16 10.69 6.04
C THR A 34 3.11 10.62 4.83
N SER A 35 4.41 10.83 5.04
CA SER A 35 5.44 10.77 3.99
C SER A 35 5.95 9.36 3.72
N TRP A 36 5.59 8.39 4.57
CA TRP A 36 6.03 7.02 4.41
C TRP A 36 5.39 6.34 3.19
N ARG A 37 6.22 6.06 2.18
CA ARG A 37 5.84 5.21 1.05
C ARG A 37 5.87 3.74 1.47
N LYS A 38 4.71 3.16 1.79
CA LYS A 38 4.59 1.72 2.11
C LYS A 38 5.02 0.86 0.91
N PRO A 39 5.98 -0.08 1.06
CA PRO A 39 6.36 -1.01 0.01
C PRO A 39 5.17 -1.82 -0.53
N CYS A 40 4.95 -1.75 -1.84
CA CYS A 40 3.84 -2.39 -2.55
C CYS A 40 4.10 -2.28 -4.05
N GLY A 41 3.62 -3.25 -4.85
CA GLY A 41 3.65 -3.15 -6.30
C GLY A 41 2.73 -2.06 -6.86
N GLY A 42 1.68 -1.67 -6.13
CA GLY A 42 0.79 -0.56 -6.53
C GLY A 42 -0.33 -0.95 -7.50
N ALA A 43 -0.50 -2.23 -7.83
CA ALA A 43 -1.62 -2.68 -8.66
C ALA A 43 -2.96 -2.60 -7.91
N VAL A 44 -3.94 -1.90 -8.48
CA VAL A 44 -5.28 -1.70 -7.91
C VAL A 44 -6.34 -2.08 -8.95
N HIS A 45 -7.24 -2.98 -8.55
CA HIS A 45 -8.32 -3.46 -9.41
C HIS A 45 -9.38 -2.38 -9.67
N SER A 46 -10.01 -2.43 -10.86
CA SER A 46 -11.08 -1.52 -11.33
C SER A 46 -12.24 -1.29 -10.35
N ARG A 47 -12.48 -2.23 -9.44
CA ARG A 47 -13.47 -2.14 -8.35
C ARG A 47 -13.24 -0.90 -7.47
N ILE A 48 -12.02 -0.35 -7.41
CA ILE A 48 -11.73 0.85 -6.63
C ILE A 48 -12.59 2.04 -7.05
N PHE A 49 -12.94 2.16 -8.35
CA PHE A 49 -13.76 3.25 -8.87
C PHE A 49 -15.19 3.26 -8.32
N LYS A 50 -15.69 2.12 -7.82
CA LYS A 50 -16.99 2.07 -7.11
C LYS A 50 -16.92 2.82 -5.78
N TYR A 51 -15.77 2.77 -5.11
CA TYR A 51 -15.55 3.39 -3.80
C TYR A 51 -14.98 4.79 -3.88
N TYR A 52 -14.26 5.09 -4.97
CA TYR A 52 -13.63 6.37 -5.26
C TYR A 52 -13.80 6.73 -6.74
N PRO A 53 -14.98 7.21 -7.16
CA PRO A 53 -15.21 7.66 -8.53
C PRO A 53 -14.25 8.77 -8.97
N GLN A 54 -13.73 9.57 -8.03
CA GLN A 54 -12.76 10.64 -8.26
C GLN A 54 -11.47 10.13 -8.91
N LEU A 55 -11.11 8.86 -8.67
CA LEU A 55 -9.92 8.25 -9.29
C LEU A 55 -10.02 8.18 -10.82
N ARG A 56 -11.22 8.25 -11.40
CA ARG A 56 -11.38 8.30 -12.87
C ARG A 56 -10.77 9.55 -13.49
N ASN A 57 -10.74 10.64 -12.71
CA ASN A 57 -10.15 11.91 -13.11
C ASN A 57 -8.73 12.08 -12.54
N ALA A 58 -8.28 11.16 -11.69
CA ALA A 58 -6.91 11.14 -11.20
C ALA A 58 -5.99 10.61 -12.30
N LYS A 59 -4.83 11.24 -12.47
CA LYS A 59 -3.82 10.88 -13.48
C LYS A 59 -2.97 9.67 -13.04
N PHE A 60 -3.61 8.60 -12.56
CA PHE A 60 -2.92 7.33 -12.31
C PHE A 60 -2.84 6.51 -13.57
N HIS A 61 -1.75 5.76 -13.71
CA HIS A 61 -1.51 4.93 -14.88
C HIS A 61 -2.57 3.85 -15.02
N GLN A 62 -3.13 3.73 -16.21
CA GLN A 62 -4.15 2.74 -16.51
C GLN A 62 -3.49 1.50 -17.06
N ILE A 63 -3.83 0.35 -16.49
CA ILE A 63 -3.49 -0.95 -17.04
C ILE A 63 -4.72 -1.52 -17.71
N SER A 64 -4.57 -2.33 -18.75
CA SER A 64 -5.65 -3.00 -19.47
C SER A 64 -5.41 -4.51 -19.64
N GLY A 65 -4.35 -5.05 -19.07
CA GLY A 65 -4.05 -6.47 -19.13
C GLY A 65 -2.96 -6.93 -18.16
N ILE A 66 -2.67 -8.21 -18.25
CA ILE A 66 -1.60 -8.88 -17.51
C ILE A 66 -0.76 -9.75 -18.46
N ALA A 67 0.56 -9.68 -18.29
CA ALA A 67 1.53 -10.57 -18.90
C ALA A 67 2.14 -11.43 -17.79
N MET A 68 2.07 -12.74 -17.96
CA MET A 68 2.62 -13.73 -17.03
C MET A 68 3.71 -14.51 -17.75
N TYR A 69 4.85 -14.65 -17.09
CA TYR A 69 6.02 -15.36 -17.61
C TYR A 69 6.33 -16.53 -16.70
N SER A 70 6.46 -17.73 -17.27
CA SER A 70 7.00 -18.90 -16.56
C SER A 70 8.47 -18.70 -16.21
N ALA A 71 9.04 -19.62 -15.41
CA ALA A 71 10.44 -19.56 -15.00
C ALA A 71 11.45 -19.65 -16.17
N ASP A 72 11.04 -20.24 -17.29
CA ASP A 72 11.76 -20.34 -18.56
C ASP A 72 11.24 -19.33 -19.61
N TYR A 73 10.52 -18.29 -19.17
CA TYR A 73 10.08 -17.15 -19.97
C TYR A 73 9.05 -17.42 -21.07
N HIS A 74 8.39 -18.57 -21.07
CA HIS A 74 7.16 -18.71 -21.86
C HIS A 74 6.11 -17.72 -21.37
N GLN A 75 5.49 -17.04 -22.33
CA GLN A 75 4.62 -15.90 -22.07
C GLN A 75 3.15 -16.24 -22.28
N PHE A 76 2.34 -15.87 -21.30
CA PHE A 76 0.90 -15.76 -21.41
C PHE A 76 0.50 -14.28 -21.29
N LYS A 77 -0.19 -13.73 -22.29
CA LYS A 77 -0.75 -12.37 -22.24
C LYS A 77 -2.27 -12.43 -22.28
N TYR A 78 -2.90 -11.67 -21.39
CA TYR A 78 -4.35 -11.48 -21.40
C TYR A 78 -4.70 -10.01 -21.30
N LYS A 79 -5.32 -9.47 -22.36
CA LYS A 79 -5.93 -8.14 -22.37
C LYS A 79 -7.39 -8.26 -21.94
N TRP A 80 -7.85 -7.39 -21.05
CA TRP A 80 -9.24 -7.37 -20.63
C TRP A 80 -10.14 -6.99 -21.80
N LYS A 81 -11.28 -7.66 -21.91
CA LYS A 81 -12.20 -7.52 -23.05
C LYS A 81 -13.07 -6.26 -22.99
N ASP A 82 -13.20 -5.63 -21.82
CA ASP A 82 -14.01 -4.40 -21.63
C ASP A 82 -13.14 -3.31 -20.96
N THR A 83 -12.84 -2.26 -21.71
CA THR A 83 -12.01 -1.12 -21.26
C THR A 83 -12.69 -0.29 -20.17
N ARG A 84 -14.00 -0.43 -19.91
CA ARG A 84 -14.66 0.21 -18.76
C ARG A 84 -14.14 -0.31 -17.42
N TYR A 85 -13.49 -1.48 -17.42
CA TYR A 85 -12.94 -2.14 -16.25
C TYR A 85 -11.41 -2.16 -16.27
N TYR A 86 -10.78 -1.02 -16.58
CA TYR A 86 -9.35 -0.86 -16.39
C TYR A 86 -8.97 -0.83 -14.90
N GLY A 87 -7.78 -1.32 -14.57
CA GLY A 87 -7.16 -1.19 -13.27
C GLY A 87 -6.16 -0.05 -13.33
N ILE A 88 -5.60 0.29 -12.19
CA ILE A 88 -4.56 1.30 -12.11
C ILE A 88 -3.35 0.76 -11.39
N THR A 89 -2.20 1.32 -11.72
CA THR A 89 -0.96 1.14 -10.98
C THR A 89 -0.56 2.47 -10.37
N VAL A 90 -0.12 2.44 -9.12
CA VAL A 90 0.05 3.67 -8.32
C VAL A 90 1.35 3.68 -7.52
N ASP A 91 1.97 4.86 -7.41
CA ASP A 91 2.88 5.13 -6.29
C ASP A 91 2.03 5.21 -5.02
N ARG A 92 2.39 4.41 -4.01
CA ARG A 92 1.64 4.34 -2.76
C ARG A 92 1.65 5.64 -1.97
N LEU A 93 2.68 6.47 -2.09
CA LEU A 93 2.69 7.77 -1.42
C LEU A 93 1.61 8.68 -2.03
N GLU A 94 1.56 8.77 -3.36
CA GLU A 94 0.59 9.59 -4.08
C GLU A 94 -0.84 9.07 -3.87
N PHE A 95 -1.04 7.76 -3.99
CA PHE A 95 -2.34 7.14 -3.81
C PHE A 95 -2.87 7.28 -2.38
N ASP A 96 -2.05 6.98 -1.37
CA ASP A 96 -2.47 7.11 0.03
C ASP A 96 -2.78 8.58 0.35
N ASN A 97 -2.01 9.55 -0.17
CA ASN A 97 -2.30 10.99 -0.03
C ASN A 97 -3.60 11.39 -0.72
N PHE A 98 -3.87 10.89 -1.93
CA PHE A 98 -5.13 11.16 -2.63
C PHE A 98 -6.34 10.68 -1.81
N LEU A 99 -6.29 9.45 -1.28
CA LEU A 99 -7.37 8.91 -0.44
C LEU A 99 -7.52 9.67 0.89
N ARG A 100 -6.40 10.08 1.49
CA ARG A 100 -6.38 10.86 2.73
C ARG A 100 -6.97 12.25 2.56
N ASN A 101 -6.65 12.93 1.45
CA ASN A 101 -7.22 14.24 1.13
C ASN A 101 -8.73 14.17 0.97
N ILE A 102 -9.26 13.13 0.31
CA ILE A 102 -10.72 12.90 0.23
C ILE A 102 -11.34 12.77 1.64
N ALA A 103 -10.65 12.14 2.60
CA ALA A 103 -11.13 12.04 3.97
C ALA A 103 -11.10 13.38 4.71
N ILE A 104 -10.05 14.19 4.48
CA ILE A 104 -9.92 15.54 5.05
C ILE A 104 -11.00 16.46 4.49
N ASP A 105 -11.21 16.45 3.17
CA ASP A 105 -12.25 17.22 2.48
C ASP A 105 -13.65 16.84 2.95
N ALA A 106 -13.84 15.59 3.39
CA ALA A 106 -15.07 15.12 4.01
C ALA A 106 -15.25 15.60 5.46
N GLY A 107 -14.23 16.19 6.09
CA GLY A 107 -14.26 16.74 7.45
C GLY A 107 -13.47 15.95 8.50
N ALA A 108 -12.66 14.96 8.11
CA ALA A 108 -11.76 14.28 9.07
C ALA A 108 -10.58 15.19 9.45
N GLU A 109 -10.23 15.23 10.73
CA GLU A 109 -9.06 15.96 11.21
C GLU A 109 -7.84 15.04 11.25
N LEU A 110 -6.84 15.32 10.42
CA LEU A 110 -5.62 14.54 10.33
C LEU A 110 -4.59 15.00 11.37
N PHE A 111 -4.10 14.04 12.15
CA PHE A 111 -2.97 14.19 13.07
C PHE A 111 -1.80 13.35 12.58
N ASP A 112 -0.99 13.94 11.71
CA ASP A 112 0.28 13.35 11.28
C ASP A 112 1.34 13.42 12.38
N LYS A 113 2.44 12.70 12.19
CA LYS A 113 3.60 12.65 13.08
C LYS A 113 3.22 12.17 14.48
N ASN A 114 2.22 11.31 14.59
CA ASN A 114 1.71 10.80 15.84
C ASN A 114 1.69 9.27 15.80
N LEU A 115 2.70 8.63 16.38
CA LEU A 115 2.72 7.18 16.50
C LEU A 115 1.77 6.74 17.61
N SER A 116 0.69 6.04 17.28
CA SER A 116 -0.17 5.39 18.25
C SER A 116 0.59 4.28 19.00
N ILE A 117 0.64 4.38 20.33
CA ILE A 117 1.47 3.50 21.19
C ILE A 117 0.67 2.79 22.27
N ASP A 118 -0.48 3.32 22.69
CA ASP A 118 -1.30 2.71 23.73
C ASP A 118 -2.76 3.17 23.68
N PHE A 119 -3.61 2.50 24.46
CA PHE A 119 -4.97 2.93 24.75
C PHE A 119 -5.01 3.76 26.02
N VAL A 120 -5.97 4.67 26.10
CA VAL A 120 -6.27 5.41 27.33
C VAL A 120 -7.75 5.31 27.63
N THR A 121 -8.08 5.22 28.92
CA THR A 121 -9.47 5.30 29.37
C THR A 121 -9.62 6.44 30.37
N ARG A 122 -10.72 7.21 30.28
CA ARG A 122 -11.07 8.23 31.27
C ARG A 122 -12.49 8.03 31.76
N ASN A 123 -12.66 8.14 33.08
CA ASN A 123 -13.95 8.09 33.78
C ASN A 123 -14.81 6.85 33.41
N LYS A 124 -14.17 5.71 33.11
CA LYS A 124 -14.79 4.43 32.68
C LYS A 124 -15.71 4.50 31.45
N ARG A 125 -15.84 5.66 30.79
CA ARG A 125 -16.77 5.91 29.67
C ARG A 125 -16.07 6.34 28.39
N ARG A 126 -14.91 6.98 28.49
CA ARG A 126 -14.16 7.49 27.33
C ARG A 126 -13.00 6.58 27.04
N ILE A 127 -12.83 6.27 25.76
CA ILE A 127 -11.70 5.48 25.25
C ILE A 127 -10.93 6.36 24.28
N GLY A 128 -9.61 6.24 24.27
CA GLY A 128 -8.76 7.01 23.38
C GLY A 128 -7.45 6.32 23.05
N ILE A 129 -6.67 7.00 22.23
CA ILE A 129 -5.35 6.57 21.80
C ILE A 129 -4.31 7.52 22.38
N LYS A 130 -3.29 6.95 23.02
CA LYS A 130 -2.06 7.67 23.35
C LYS A 130 -1.11 7.60 22.16
N THR A 131 -0.62 8.76 21.73
CA THR A 131 0.36 8.88 20.66
C THR A 131 1.68 9.39 21.20
N LYS A 132 2.75 9.17 20.45
CA LYS A 132 4.08 9.72 20.69
C LYS A 132 4.62 10.40 19.44
N TYR A 133 5.19 11.59 19.62
CA TYR A 133 6.00 12.28 18.62
C TYR A 133 7.25 12.82 19.30
N ALA A 134 8.43 12.45 18.82
CA ALA A 134 9.69 12.74 19.51
C ALA A 134 9.61 12.35 21.00
N ASN A 135 9.78 13.31 21.91
CA ASN A 135 9.68 13.10 23.37
C ASN A 135 8.33 13.50 23.98
N GLU A 136 7.36 13.89 23.15
CA GLU A 136 6.03 14.29 23.59
C GLU A 136 5.01 13.17 23.44
N THR A 137 4.06 13.11 24.37
CA THR A 137 2.89 12.23 24.27
C THR A 137 1.61 13.04 24.24
N LYS A 138 0.67 12.64 23.39
CA LYS A 138 -0.65 13.25 23.27
C LYS A 138 -1.74 12.20 23.43
N GLU A 139 -2.91 12.61 23.88
CA GLU A 139 -4.08 11.75 24.04
C GLU A 139 -5.22 12.23 23.14
N TYR A 140 -5.77 11.30 22.35
CA TYR A 140 -6.92 11.55 21.49
C TYR A 140 -8.09 10.73 22.02
N LEU A 141 -9.06 11.41 22.63
CA LEU A 141 -10.24 10.79 23.24
C LEU A 141 -11.43 10.79 22.28
N GLY A 142 -12.08 9.63 22.17
CA GLY A 142 -13.30 9.41 21.41
C GLY A 142 -14.35 8.58 22.16
N LYS A 143 -15.43 8.23 21.45
CA LYS A 143 -16.42 7.23 21.91
C LYS A 143 -16.10 5.85 21.35
N ILE A 144 -15.54 5.80 20.14
CA ILE A 144 -15.13 4.59 19.43
C ILE A 144 -13.68 4.73 18.97
N ILE A 145 -12.92 3.63 19.02
CA ILE A 145 -11.61 3.52 18.37
C ILE A 145 -11.70 2.55 17.22
N ILE A 146 -11.09 2.92 16.10
CA ILE A 146 -10.89 2.04 14.95
C ILE A 146 -9.39 1.90 14.71
N VAL A 147 -8.90 0.67 14.64
CA VAL A 147 -7.48 0.35 14.42
C VAL A 147 -7.30 -0.08 12.97
N GLY A 148 -6.68 0.80 12.17
CA GLY A 148 -6.36 0.62 10.75
C GLY A 148 -4.88 0.85 10.43
N ASP A 149 -3.98 0.54 11.38
CA ASP A 149 -2.55 0.86 11.36
C ASP A 149 -1.66 -0.21 10.69
N GLY A 150 -2.28 -1.21 10.06
CA GLY A 150 -1.62 -2.19 9.20
C GLY A 150 -0.93 -3.35 9.94
N ILE A 151 -0.12 -4.12 9.21
CA ILE A 151 0.44 -5.40 9.68
C ILE A 151 1.37 -5.27 10.89
N ASN A 152 1.94 -4.09 11.12
CA ASN A 152 2.86 -3.82 12.22
C ASN A 152 2.16 -3.22 13.45
N SER A 153 0.84 -3.38 13.54
CA SER A 153 0.00 -2.78 14.59
C SER A 153 0.58 -2.97 15.99
N LYS A 154 0.92 -1.86 16.66
CA LYS A 154 1.35 -1.86 18.06
C LYS A 154 0.14 -1.99 18.99
N LEU A 155 -0.98 -1.41 18.60
CA LEU A 155 -2.21 -1.40 19.37
C LEU A 155 -2.81 -2.81 19.48
N LEU A 156 -2.84 -3.60 18.39
CA LEU A 156 -3.34 -4.97 18.48
C LEU A 156 -2.47 -5.88 19.36
N ASN A 157 -1.15 -5.67 19.37
CA ASN A 157 -0.26 -6.39 20.30
C ASN A 157 -0.61 -6.08 21.76
N LYS A 158 -0.85 -4.79 22.07
CA LYS A 158 -1.20 -4.33 23.42
C LYS A 158 -2.51 -4.94 23.95
N LEU A 159 -3.47 -5.20 23.07
CA LEU A 159 -4.73 -5.84 23.44
C LEU A 159 -4.64 -7.37 23.49
N GLY A 160 -3.51 -7.97 23.12
CA GLY A 160 -3.42 -9.43 22.92
C GLY A 160 -4.32 -9.95 21.80
N LEU A 161 -4.79 -9.07 20.90
CA LEU A 161 -5.70 -9.42 19.80
C LEU A 161 -4.97 -9.74 18.50
N ARG A 162 -3.64 -9.51 18.45
CA ARG A 162 -2.85 -9.93 17.30
C ARG A 162 -2.74 -11.45 17.29
N LYS A 163 -3.39 -12.08 16.32
CA LYS A 163 -3.23 -13.49 16.03
C LYS A 163 -1.86 -13.76 15.41
N ASN A 164 -1.34 -14.96 15.64
CA ASN A 164 -0.20 -15.47 14.90
C ASN A 164 -0.57 -15.53 13.41
N ILE A 165 0.27 -14.96 12.56
CA ILE A 165 0.10 -15.02 11.11
C ILE A 165 0.93 -16.21 10.62
N GLU A 166 0.26 -17.32 10.33
CA GLU A 166 0.91 -18.57 9.93
C GLU A 166 1.50 -18.49 8.51
N GLU A 167 0.87 -17.71 7.64
CA GLU A 167 1.27 -17.51 6.25
C GLU A 167 1.65 -16.05 6.01
N LEU A 168 2.94 -15.75 6.22
CA LEU A 168 3.52 -14.47 5.85
C LEU A 168 4.12 -14.54 4.45
N MET A 169 3.96 -13.48 3.68
CA MET A 169 4.77 -13.19 2.50
C MET A 169 5.57 -11.93 2.78
N PHE A 170 6.81 -11.90 2.30
CA PHE A 170 7.60 -10.68 2.32
C PHE A 170 7.80 -10.21 0.89
N ALA A 171 7.94 -8.90 0.73
CA ALA A 171 8.04 -8.24 -0.55
C ALA A 171 9.09 -7.15 -0.48
N LYS A 172 9.87 -7.03 -1.55
CA LYS A 172 10.84 -5.95 -1.75
C LYS A 172 10.62 -5.36 -3.13
N CYS A 173 10.60 -4.04 -3.21
CA CYS A 173 10.38 -3.33 -4.46
C CYS A 173 11.04 -1.96 -4.44
N ALA A 174 11.27 -1.45 -5.63
CA ALA A 174 11.70 -0.09 -5.89
C ALA A 174 10.83 0.52 -7.00
N ILE A 175 10.86 1.84 -7.08
CA ILE A 175 10.38 2.55 -8.24
C ILE A 175 11.61 3.00 -9.03
N MET A 176 11.64 2.68 -10.32
CA MET A 176 12.71 3.06 -11.22
C MET A 176 12.16 4.00 -12.28
N GLU A 177 13.02 4.91 -12.74
CA GLU A 177 12.71 5.90 -13.77
C GLU A 177 13.75 5.82 -14.90
N GLY A 178 13.29 5.93 -16.14
CA GLY A 178 14.14 5.91 -17.34
C GLY A 178 13.47 5.29 -18.56
N GLU A 179 14.15 5.40 -19.71
CA GLU A 179 13.75 4.73 -20.95
C GLU A 179 13.70 3.21 -20.74
N ASN A 180 12.63 2.58 -21.18
CA ASN A 180 12.36 1.17 -20.95
C ASN A 180 11.59 0.57 -22.13
N ASN A 181 11.56 -0.76 -22.21
CA ASN A 181 10.86 -1.50 -23.27
C ASN A 181 9.57 -2.16 -22.76
N LEU A 182 8.95 -1.61 -21.72
CA LEU A 182 7.72 -2.17 -21.16
C LEU A 182 6.54 -1.90 -22.09
N ASN A 183 5.62 -2.86 -22.15
CA ASN A 183 4.29 -2.55 -22.66
C ASN A 183 3.45 -2.01 -21.50
N GLU A 184 3.22 -0.72 -21.50
CA GLU A 184 2.58 0.01 -20.41
C GLU A 184 1.10 -0.34 -20.19
N ASP A 185 0.44 -0.98 -21.15
CA ASP A 185 -0.91 -1.50 -20.97
C ASP A 185 -0.96 -2.69 -19.99
N PHE A 186 0.18 -3.36 -19.74
CA PHE A 186 0.22 -4.64 -19.04
C PHE A 186 1.03 -4.57 -17.75
N MET A 187 0.49 -5.18 -16.71
CA MET A 187 1.30 -5.61 -15.57
C MET A 187 2.08 -6.87 -15.93
N SER A 188 3.38 -6.90 -15.66
CA SER A 188 4.21 -8.09 -15.89
C SER A 188 4.51 -8.82 -14.60
N ILE A 189 4.21 -10.13 -14.57
CA ILE A 189 4.51 -11.04 -13.45
C ILE A 189 5.43 -12.15 -13.95
N PHE A 190 6.52 -12.38 -13.22
CA PHE A 190 7.55 -13.35 -13.56
C PHE A 190 7.61 -14.42 -12.47
N PHE A 191 7.18 -15.64 -12.79
CA PHE A 191 7.35 -16.77 -11.90
C PHE A 191 8.79 -17.25 -11.95
N LYS A 192 9.29 -17.70 -10.79
CA LYS A 192 10.65 -18.21 -10.62
C LYS A 192 10.58 -19.53 -9.86
N SER A 193 11.74 -20.15 -9.61
CA SER A 193 11.83 -21.45 -8.93
C SER A 193 11.43 -21.43 -7.45
N TYR A 194 11.24 -20.25 -6.85
CA TYR A 194 10.78 -20.08 -5.47
C TYR A 194 9.25 -19.81 -5.41
N LYS A 195 8.60 -20.06 -4.25
CA LYS A 195 7.17 -19.76 -4.11
C LYS A 195 6.95 -18.26 -3.95
N GLY A 196 6.56 -17.64 -5.05
CA GLY A 196 6.34 -16.21 -5.16
C GLY A 196 6.47 -15.77 -6.62
N TYR A 197 6.73 -14.49 -6.84
CA TYR A 197 6.97 -13.95 -8.17
C TYR A 197 7.77 -12.65 -8.10
N GLY A 198 8.43 -12.33 -9.21
CA GLY A 198 8.89 -10.99 -9.54
C GLY A 198 7.80 -10.23 -10.30
N TRP A 199 7.87 -8.91 -10.32
CA TRP A 199 6.95 -8.08 -11.09
C TRP A 199 7.64 -6.85 -11.64
N ILE A 200 7.08 -6.33 -12.73
CA ILE A 200 7.33 -4.98 -13.25
C ILE A 200 5.98 -4.38 -13.62
N PHE A 201 5.57 -3.34 -12.89
CA PHE A 201 4.28 -2.68 -13.07
C PHE A 201 4.52 -1.22 -13.49
N PRO A 202 4.06 -0.81 -14.69
CA PRO A 202 4.24 0.56 -15.17
C PRO A 202 3.54 1.55 -14.25
N LEU A 203 4.10 2.75 -14.08
CA LEU A 203 3.52 3.87 -13.32
C LEU A 203 3.37 5.14 -14.18
N SER A 204 4.12 5.22 -15.27
CA SER A 204 4.00 6.16 -16.40
C SER A 204 4.96 5.68 -17.50
N ASP A 205 5.04 6.44 -18.61
CA ASP A 205 5.87 6.14 -19.78
C ASP A 205 7.34 5.83 -19.44
N ASN A 206 7.87 6.52 -18.43
CA ASN A 206 9.26 6.44 -18.02
C ASN A 206 9.43 5.97 -16.57
N LYS A 207 8.41 5.40 -15.93
CA LYS A 207 8.46 5.04 -14.50
C LYS A 207 7.75 3.73 -14.27
N PHE A 208 8.33 2.86 -13.45
CA PHE A 208 7.71 1.58 -13.10
C PHE A 208 8.10 1.12 -11.71
N ASN A 209 7.25 0.31 -11.11
CA ASN A 209 7.51 -0.40 -9.87
C ASN A 209 8.03 -1.80 -10.19
N ILE A 210 9.25 -2.10 -9.75
CA ILE A 210 9.88 -3.41 -9.90
C ILE A 210 10.08 -4.05 -8.53
N GLY A 211 9.78 -5.34 -8.42
CA GLY A 211 9.91 -6.02 -7.14
C GLY A 211 9.78 -7.52 -7.22
N CYS A 212 9.94 -8.14 -6.06
CA CYS A 212 9.70 -9.55 -5.86
C CYS A 212 9.07 -9.80 -4.49
N GLY A 213 8.33 -10.89 -4.37
CA GLY A 213 7.86 -11.37 -3.08
C GLY A 213 7.90 -12.88 -3.01
N SER A 214 8.13 -13.41 -1.82
CA SER A 214 8.10 -14.85 -1.59
C SER A 214 7.48 -15.21 -0.23
N MET A 215 7.06 -16.47 -0.13
CA MET A 215 6.47 -17.03 1.07
C MET A 215 7.50 -17.11 2.21
N GLY A 216 7.06 -16.83 3.44
CA GLY A 216 7.91 -16.75 4.62
C GLY A 216 8.67 -18.04 4.96
N LYS A 217 8.07 -19.21 4.66
CA LYS A 217 8.76 -20.51 4.83
C LYS A 217 9.93 -20.67 3.85
N ASP A 218 9.82 -20.10 2.65
CA ASP A 218 10.90 -20.09 1.66
C ASP A 218 11.94 -19.00 1.97
N HIS A 219 11.59 -17.95 2.72
CA HIS A 219 12.56 -16.94 3.14
C HIS A 219 13.68 -17.45 4.03
N LEU A 220 13.42 -18.52 4.79
CA LEU A 220 14.45 -19.22 5.56
C LEU A 220 15.47 -19.91 4.64
N LYS A 221 15.08 -20.20 3.40
CA LYS A 221 15.92 -20.81 2.36
C LYS A 221 16.52 -19.78 1.39
N TYR A 222 15.78 -18.70 1.11
CA TYR A 222 16.13 -17.67 0.12
C TYR A 222 15.97 -16.28 0.72
N ASN A 223 17.10 -15.57 0.90
CA ASN A 223 17.12 -14.20 1.38
C ASN A 223 16.39 -13.27 0.38
N LEU A 224 15.39 -12.50 0.83
CA LEU A 224 14.63 -11.59 -0.04
C LEU A 224 15.50 -10.60 -0.81
N ASN A 225 16.59 -10.14 -0.19
CA ASN A 225 17.52 -9.24 -0.85
C ASN A 225 18.27 -9.93 -1.98
N SER A 226 18.64 -11.20 -1.80
CA SER A 226 19.25 -12.01 -2.85
C SER A 226 18.25 -12.26 -3.98
N ILE A 227 17.02 -12.69 -3.66
CA ILE A 227 15.95 -12.87 -4.67
C ILE A 227 15.75 -11.59 -5.49
N TYR A 228 15.66 -10.44 -4.84
CA TYR A 228 15.49 -9.16 -5.52
C TYR A 228 16.70 -8.83 -6.39
N THR A 229 17.92 -9.05 -5.89
CA THR A 229 19.17 -8.78 -6.62
C THR A 229 19.29 -9.68 -7.85
N ASP A 230 18.99 -10.95 -7.70
CA ASP A 230 19.02 -11.92 -8.80
C ASP A 230 17.93 -11.58 -9.83
N PHE A 231 16.73 -11.21 -9.38
CA PHE A 231 15.64 -10.81 -10.26
C PHE A 231 16.00 -9.59 -11.10
N ILE A 232 16.56 -8.54 -10.52
CA ILE A 232 16.94 -7.35 -11.30
C ILE A 232 18.14 -7.63 -12.21
N LYS A 233 19.08 -8.52 -11.85
CA LYS A 233 20.27 -8.84 -12.66
C LYS A 233 20.01 -9.87 -13.77
N ASP A 234 18.85 -10.50 -13.77
CA ASP A 234 18.46 -11.48 -14.76
C ASP A 234 18.46 -10.86 -16.17
N SER A 235 19.09 -11.54 -17.14
CA SER A 235 19.30 -11.02 -18.49
C SER A 235 17.99 -10.70 -19.21
N GLU A 236 16.94 -11.51 -18.99
CA GLU A 236 15.64 -11.26 -19.59
C GLU A 236 14.92 -10.07 -18.95
N ILE A 237 15.17 -9.84 -17.66
CA ILE A 237 14.61 -8.70 -16.93
C ILE A 237 15.32 -7.41 -17.31
N GLN A 238 16.64 -7.46 -17.52
CA GLN A 238 17.44 -6.33 -17.99
C GLN A 238 16.99 -5.79 -19.36
N ASN A 239 16.32 -6.59 -20.19
CA ASN A 239 15.70 -6.13 -21.44
C ASN A 239 14.60 -5.07 -21.21
N TYR A 240 14.02 -5.00 -20.01
CA TYR A 240 12.94 -4.07 -19.65
C TYR A 240 13.40 -2.91 -18.75
N ILE A 241 14.62 -2.94 -18.21
CA ILE A 241 15.11 -1.95 -17.25
C ILE A 241 15.93 -0.88 -18.00
N PRO A 242 15.95 0.39 -17.54
CA PRO A 242 16.79 1.43 -18.10
C PRO A 242 18.27 1.03 -18.18
N ARG A 243 18.91 1.36 -19.31
CA ARG A 243 20.34 1.06 -19.56
C ARG A 243 21.31 2.00 -18.82
N SER A 244 20.83 3.12 -18.28
CA SER A 244 21.66 4.09 -17.55
C SER A 244 21.76 3.75 -16.06
N ASP A 245 22.94 3.98 -15.50
CA ASP A 245 23.31 3.59 -14.13
C ASP A 245 22.29 3.99 -13.06
N TYR A 246 22.00 3.00 -12.22
CA TYR A 246 21.19 3.04 -11.01
C TYR A 246 21.64 4.17 -10.08
N LYS A 247 20.73 5.08 -9.69
CA LYS A 247 20.86 5.90 -8.49
C LYS A 247 19.80 5.51 -7.47
#